data_AF-A0A957AWY7-F1
#
_entry.id   AF-A0A957AWY7-F1
#
_cell.length_a   1.000
_cell.length_b   1.000
_cell.length_c   1.000
_cell.angle_alpha   90.00
_cell.angle_beta   90.00
_cell.angle_gamma   90.00
#
_symmetry.space_group_name_H-M   'P 1'
#
loop_
_entity.id
_entity.type
_entity.pdbx_description
1 polymer ?
#
loop_
_entity_poly.entity_id
_entity_poly.type
_entity_poly.pdbx_seq_one_letter_code
_entity_poly.pdbx_strand_id
1 'polypeptide(L)'
;MPFELHLNPRKIALFLGIVSLYLAGQSLINEYLLENVLSSETGELAVSLLNLFSVNAEETIPTWYATLLLFVAAMLLAFITLVKSRNKEPYARYWLGLTAIFLYLSMDEGAVIHEIFSDALQARFDTSGYLTFAWVLLFVPLVIIIALLYLRFLFHLPPPTRNLFIIAGLVYVGGAVVVEMVSANRWYVDGGVTFPYLTIATVEELMEMLGVVVFIFALLSYLAVTPATAVIGFASVPETAVAKKHAASWRRLAGAVVAVIVVANLALVSWAMARQSEPVASDPSASPFYRTVSERYAGQGVIILGINEVMEPGSLTAQPIAASLLTLFDDVMVVTLPSTRSSIAFASHDLPFDQEMLAEIVRQSGEEEFTILDITAVRAIADNAAAQP
;
A
#
# COMPACT_ATOMS: atom_id res chain seq x y z
N MET A 1 -20.77 -17.36 38.64
CA MET A 1 -21.82 -16.93 37.70
C MET A 1 -21.31 -17.19 36.29
N PRO A 2 -21.87 -18.12 35.51
CA PRO A 2 -21.39 -18.37 34.16
C PRO A 2 -21.96 -17.33 33.19
N PHE A 3 -21.09 -16.82 32.32
CA PHE A 3 -21.38 -15.85 31.26
C PHE A 3 -21.63 -16.62 29.95
N GLU A 4 -22.66 -16.24 29.18
CA GLU A 4 -23.02 -16.91 27.93
C GLU A 4 -22.96 -15.96 26.74
N LEU A 5 -22.24 -16.40 25.71
CA LEU A 5 -21.94 -15.60 24.52
C LEU A 5 -22.68 -16.19 23.31
N HIS A 6 -23.77 -15.55 22.90
CA HIS A 6 -24.50 -15.91 21.67
C HIS A 6 -23.83 -15.25 20.45
N LEU A 7 -22.96 -15.99 19.78
CA LEU A 7 -22.30 -15.54 18.55
C LEU A 7 -23.21 -15.79 17.34
N ASN A 8 -23.46 -14.75 16.55
CA ASN A 8 -24.12 -14.89 15.25
C ASN A 8 -23.06 -14.75 14.16
N PRO A 9 -22.64 -15.86 13.50
CA PRO A 9 -21.55 -15.84 12.52
C PRO A 9 -21.74 -14.79 11.43
N ARG A 10 -22.97 -14.64 10.92
CA ARG A 10 -23.29 -13.68 9.85
C ARG A 10 -23.13 -12.24 10.30
N LYS A 11 -23.61 -11.90 11.51
CA LYS A 11 -23.50 -10.52 12.03
C LYS A 11 -22.05 -10.16 12.31
N ILE A 12 -21.25 -11.10 12.82
CA ILE A 12 -19.83 -10.89 13.09
C ILE A 12 -19.09 -10.68 11.76
N ALA A 13 -19.27 -11.57 10.79
CA ALA A 13 -18.63 -11.46 9.49
C ALA A 13 -19.02 -10.16 8.75
N LEU A 14 -20.30 -9.79 8.78
CA LEU A 14 -20.77 -8.54 8.19
C LEU A 14 -20.14 -7.32 8.87
N PHE A 15 -20.06 -7.31 10.20
CA PHE A 15 -19.42 -6.23 10.94
C PHE A 15 -17.95 -6.10 10.58
N LEU A 16 -17.20 -7.22 10.61
CA LEU A 16 -15.78 -7.22 10.27
C LEU A 16 -15.58 -6.75 8.81
N GLY A 17 -16.32 -7.29 7.85
CA GLY A 17 -16.21 -6.88 6.45
C GLY A 17 -16.56 -5.42 6.20
N ILE A 18 -17.53 -4.84 6.92
CA ILE A 18 -17.81 -3.39 6.87
C ILE A 18 -16.61 -2.58 7.37
N VAL A 19 -15.95 -3.04 8.45
CA VAL A 19 -14.74 -2.39 8.95
C VAL A 19 -13.62 -2.46 7.92
N SER A 20 -13.38 -3.63 7.29
CA SER A 20 -12.36 -3.78 6.23
C SER A 20 -12.61 -2.82 5.06
N LEU A 21 -13.86 -2.75 4.58
CA LEU A 21 -14.25 -1.84 3.50
C LEU A 21 -14.08 -0.37 3.88
N TYR A 22 -14.39 -0.02 5.13
CA TYR A 22 -14.20 1.34 5.63
C TYR A 22 -12.71 1.72 5.67
N LEU A 23 -11.85 0.84 6.21
CA LEU A 23 -10.41 1.10 6.32
C LEU A 23 -9.78 1.24 4.93
N ALA A 24 -10.08 0.33 4.00
CA ALA A 24 -9.61 0.43 2.61
C ALA A 24 -10.09 1.71 1.93
N GLY A 25 -11.38 2.07 2.09
CA GLY A 25 -11.92 3.31 1.53
C GLY A 25 -11.29 4.56 2.12
N GLN A 26 -11.02 4.59 3.43
CA GLN A 26 -10.33 5.69 4.09
C GLN A 26 -8.88 5.81 3.59
N SER A 27 -8.20 4.68 3.39
CA SER A 27 -6.83 4.64 2.86
C SER A 27 -6.72 5.32 1.51
N LEU A 28 -7.60 4.96 0.56
CA LEU A 28 -7.60 5.54 -0.79
C LEU A 28 -7.81 7.06 -0.76
N ILE A 29 -8.67 7.54 0.13
CA ILE A 29 -8.91 8.97 0.30
C ILE A 29 -7.63 9.64 0.83
N ASN A 30 -6.99 9.05 1.84
CA ASN A 30 -5.77 9.59 2.43
C ASN A 30 -4.61 9.62 1.44
N GLU A 31 -4.40 8.54 0.70
CA GLU A 31 -3.36 8.42 -0.33
C GLU A 31 -3.59 9.39 -1.48
N TYR A 32 -4.84 9.52 -1.92
CA TYR A 32 -5.18 10.51 -2.93
C TYR A 32 -4.84 11.93 -2.48
N LEU A 33 -5.12 12.26 -1.21
CA LEU A 33 -4.77 13.56 -0.63
C LEU A 33 -3.27 13.77 -0.58
N LEU A 34 -2.52 12.79 -0.09
CA LEU A 34 -1.07 12.85 0.05
C LEU A 34 -0.36 13.01 -1.30
N GLU A 35 -0.80 12.25 -2.31
CA GLU A 35 -0.13 12.22 -3.62
C GLU A 35 -0.57 13.34 -4.58
N ASN A 36 -1.82 13.81 -4.49
CA ASN A 36 -2.39 14.70 -5.53
C ASN A 36 -2.85 16.08 -5.05
N VAL A 37 -3.03 16.30 -3.73
CA VAL A 37 -3.69 17.50 -3.21
C VAL A 37 -2.85 18.26 -2.21
N LEU A 38 -2.15 17.54 -1.35
CA LEU A 38 -1.31 18.11 -0.31
C LEU A 38 0.04 18.49 -0.91
N SER A 39 0.49 19.71 -0.61
CA SER A 39 1.81 20.17 -1.01
C SER A 39 2.86 19.62 -0.05
N SER A 40 4.12 19.67 -0.47
CA SER A 40 5.29 19.33 0.38
C SER A 40 5.44 20.22 1.62
N GLU A 41 4.66 21.30 1.75
CA GLU A 41 4.61 22.16 2.94
C GLU A 41 3.63 21.65 4.01
N THR A 42 2.95 20.52 3.75
CA THR A 42 2.08 19.89 4.73
C THR A 42 2.92 19.41 5.92
N GLY A 43 2.59 19.89 7.12
CA GLY A 43 3.35 19.57 8.32
C GLY A 43 3.40 18.06 8.60
N GLU A 44 4.54 17.57 9.11
CA GLU A 44 4.81 16.15 9.39
C GLU A 44 3.71 15.46 10.19
N LEU A 45 3.10 16.18 11.15
CA LEU A 45 2.02 15.66 11.97
C LEU A 45 0.75 15.33 11.16
N ALA A 46 0.42 16.14 10.15
CA ALA A 46 -0.73 15.88 9.30
C ALA A 46 -0.48 14.66 8.41
N VAL A 47 0.71 14.53 7.83
CA VAL A 47 1.11 13.36 7.03
C VAL A 47 1.07 12.09 7.88
N SER A 48 1.63 12.14 9.09
CA SER A 48 1.63 10.99 10.02
C SER A 48 0.21 10.56 10.40
N LEU A 49 -0.71 11.50 10.61
CA LEU A 49 -2.11 11.19 10.91
C LEU A 49 -2.85 10.56 9.74
N LEU A 50 -2.51 10.93 8.50
CA LEU A 50 -3.08 10.32 7.30
C LEU A 50 -2.54 8.89 7.09
N ASN A 51 -1.22 8.70 7.28
CA ASN A 51 -0.57 7.40 7.19
C ASN A 51 -1.08 6.43 8.26
N LEU A 52 -1.44 6.90 9.46
CA LEU A 52 -2.01 6.06 10.52
C LEU A 52 -3.28 5.29 10.10
N PHE A 53 -3.98 5.76 9.07
CA PHE A 53 -5.16 5.14 8.49
C PHE A 53 -4.94 4.62 7.06
N SER A 54 -3.68 4.49 6.63
CA SER A 54 -3.35 3.81 5.38
C SER A 54 -3.28 2.30 5.58
N VAL A 55 -3.82 1.53 4.64
CA VAL A 55 -3.67 0.07 4.59
C VAL A 55 -2.33 -0.34 4.00
N ASN A 56 -1.68 0.53 3.24
CA ASN A 56 -0.41 0.26 2.55
C ASN A 56 0.82 0.68 3.37
N ALA A 57 0.61 1.16 4.59
CA ALA A 57 1.68 1.57 5.49
C ALA A 57 1.70 0.65 6.72
N GLU A 58 2.89 0.45 7.25
CA GLU A 58 3.13 -0.33 8.45
C GLU A 58 2.84 0.45 9.73
N GLU A 59 2.63 -0.29 10.83
CA GLU A 59 2.36 0.28 12.16
C GLU A 59 1.07 1.13 12.24
N THR A 60 0.06 0.77 11.44
CA THR A 60 -1.19 1.52 11.31
C THR A 60 -2.39 0.87 12.02
N ILE A 61 -3.51 1.59 12.08
CA ILE A 61 -4.78 1.03 12.58
C ILE A 61 -5.26 -0.14 11.68
N PRO A 62 -5.18 -0.04 10.34
CA PRO A 62 -5.39 -1.20 9.46
C PRO A 62 -4.50 -2.41 9.73
N THR A 63 -3.18 -2.26 9.81
CA THR A 63 -2.26 -3.38 10.08
C THR A 63 -2.59 -4.05 11.42
N TRP A 64 -2.90 -3.25 12.45
CA TRP A 64 -3.36 -3.78 13.74
C TRP A 64 -4.67 -4.56 13.62
N TYR A 65 -5.61 -4.06 12.82
CA TYR A 65 -6.88 -4.75 12.56
C TYR A 65 -6.68 -6.07 11.80
N ALA A 66 -5.85 -6.11 10.76
CA ALA A 66 -5.51 -7.31 10.00
C ALA A 66 -4.81 -8.35 10.89
N THR A 67 -3.84 -7.91 11.71
CA THR A 67 -3.18 -8.71 12.74
C THR A 67 -4.21 -9.38 13.67
N LEU A 68 -5.18 -8.60 14.17
CA LEU A 68 -6.23 -9.12 15.05
C LEU A 68 -7.20 -10.08 14.35
N LEU A 69 -7.55 -9.85 13.08
CA LEU A 69 -8.36 -10.78 12.30
C LEU A 69 -7.68 -12.16 12.22
N LEU A 70 -6.40 -12.18 11.84
CA LEU A 70 -5.60 -13.40 11.75
C LEU A 70 -5.47 -14.09 13.11
N PHE A 71 -5.22 -13.32 14.18
CA PHE A 71 -5.15 -13.86 15.53
C PHE A 71 -6.48 -14.48 15.99
N VAL A 72 -7.62 -13.82 15.72
CA VAL A 72 -8.95 -14.35 16.04
C VAL A 72 -9.21 -15.65 15.27
N ALA A 73 -8.84 -15.72 13.98
CA ALA A 73 -8.91 -16.95 13.22
C ALA A 73 -8.05 -18.07 13.84
N ALA A 74 -6.81 -17.76 14.25
CA ALA A 74 -5.94 -18.71 14.95
C ALA A 74 -6.56 -19.22 16.26
N MET A 75 -7.18 -18.34 17.05
CA MET A 75 -7.85 -18.70 18.31
C MET A 75 -9.07 -19.60 18.08
N LEU A 76 -9.88 -19.32 17.05
CA LEU A 76 -11.01 -20.18 16.67
C LEU A 76 -10.52 -21.56 16.20
N LEU A 77 -9.45 -21.62 15.42
CA LEU A 77 -8.80 -22.87 15.02
C LEU A 77 -8.24 -23.63 16.23
N ALA A 78 -7.62 -22.94 17.19
CA ALA A 78 -7.09 -23.54 18.41
C ALA A 78 -8.22 -24.16 19.25
N PHE A 79 -9.36 -23.47 19.35
CA PHE A 79 -10.55 -23.99 20.02
C PHE A 79 -11.10 -25.24 19.32
N ILE A 80 -11.23 -25.23 17.98
CA ILE A 80 -11.64 -26.40 17.20
C ILE A 80 -10.65 -27.56 17.43
N THR A 81 -9.35 -27.28 17.41
CA THR A 81 -8.29 -28.26 17.68
C THR A 81 -8.46 -28.92 19.04
N LEU A 82 -8.73 -28.13 20.08
CA LEU A 82 -8.93 -28.63 21.44
C LEU A 82 -10.15 -29.55 21.52
N VAL A 83 -11.28 -29.15 20.93
CA VAL A 83 -12.51 -29.96 20.90
C VAL A 83 -12.27 -31.29 20.17
N LYS A 84 -11.67 -31.24 18.97
CA LYS A 84 -11.38 -32.43 18.15
C LYS A 84 -10.40 -33.38 18.85
N SER A 85 -9.37 -32.84 19.50
CA SER A 85 -8.38 -33.63 20.22
C SER A 85 -8.99 -34.34 21.44
N ARG A 86 -9.82 -33.64 22.22
CA ARG A 86 -10.51 -34.22 23.39
C ARG A 86 -11.47 -35.33 22.99
N ASN A 87 -12.18 -35.15 21.88
CA ASN A 87 -13.12 -36.14 21.35
C ASN A 87 -12.42 -37.28 20.58
N LYS A 88 -11.07 -37.25 20.44
CA LYS A 88 -10.27 -38.20 19.65
C LYS A 88 -10.76 -38.31 18.20
N GLU A 89 -11.22 -37.21 17.64
CA GLU A 89 -11.70 -37.14 16.26
C GLU A 89 -10.53 -37.14 15.27
N PRO A 90 -10.73 -37.69 14.05
CA PRO A 90 -9.69 -37.68 13.04
C PRO A 90 -9.31 -36.25 12.63
N TYR A 91 -8.11 -36.10 12.09
CA TYR A 91 -7.56 -34.83 11.59
C TYR A 91 -7.35 -33.70 12.62
N ALA A 92 -7.41 -33.96 13.93
CA ALA A 92 -7.10 -32.94 14.96
C ALA A 92 -5.73 -32.26 14.76
N ARG A 93 -4.72 -33.00 14.29
CA ARG A 93 -3.39 -32.45 13.96
C ARG A 93 -3.39 -31.45 12.81
N TYR A 94 -4.33 -31.57 11.85
CA TYR A 94 -4.42 -30.65 10.72
C TYR A 94 -5.00 -29.31 11.16
N TRP A 95 -6.00 -29.35 12.05
CA TRP A 95 -6.51 -28.15 12.73
C TRP A 95 -5.40 -27.46 13.54
N LEU A 96 -4.58 -28.22 14.28
CA LEU A 96 -3.43 -27.67 14.99
C LEU A 96 -2.42 -27.00 14.05
N GLY A 97 -2.14 -27.62 12.90
CA GLY A 97 -1.27 -27.01 11.90
C GLY A 97 -1.84 -25.72 11.32
N LEU A 98 -3.16 -25.63 11.08
CA LEU A 98 -3.80 -24.37 10.68
C LEU A 98 -3.71 -23.31 11.79
N THR A 99 -3.87 -23.70 13.06
CA THR A 99 -3.66 -22.77 14.19
C THR A 99 -2.26 -22.18 14.14
N ALA A 100 -1.22 -23.01 13.95
CA ALA A 100 0.15 -22.55 13.88
C ALA A 100 0.39 -21.64 12.66
N ILE A 101 -0.18 -21.98 11.49
CA ILE A 101 -0.08 -21.15 10.27
C ILE A 101 -0.73 -19.79 10.48
N PHE A 102 -1.97 -19.72 10.95
CA PHE A 102 -2.65 -18.43 11.16
C PHE A 102 -2.04 -17.60 12.29
N LEU A 103 -1.46 -18.26 13.31
CA LEU A 103 -0.71 -17.56 14.33
C LEU A 103 0.58 -16.97 13.76
N TYR A 104 1.27 -17.70 12.88
CA TYR A 104 2.43 -17.18 12.16
C TYR A 104 2.03 -16.00 11.26
N LEU A 105 0.98 -16.11 10.45
CA LEU A 105 0.50 -15.01 9.61
C LEU A 105 0.15 -13.77 10.44
N SER A 106 -0.48 -13.95 11.60
CA SER A 106 -0.73 -12.84 12.52
C SER A 106 0.55 -12.18 13.05
N MET A 107 1.62 -12.95 13.27
CA MET A 107 2.91 -12.39 13.68
C MET A 107 3.61 -11.71 12.52
N ASP A 108 3.54 -12.30 11.33
CA ASP A 108 4.09 -11.78 10.09
C ASP A 108 3.50 -10.41 9.76
N GLU A 109 2.17 -10.29 9.80
CA GLU A 109 1.46 -9.03 9.60
C GLU A 109 1.93 -7.92 10.55
N GLY A 110 2.08 -8.23 11.85
CA GLY A 110 2.45 -7.22 12.84
C GLY A 110 3.95 -6.95 12.96
N ALA A 111 4.80 -7.85 12.48
CA ALA A 111 6.27 -7.77 12.61
C ALA A 111 6.99 -7.71 11.25
N VAL A 112 6.22 -7.70 10.17
CA VAL A 112 6.65 -7.52 8.78
C VAL A 112 7.74 -8.51 8.37
N ILE A 113 7.56 -9.78 8.74
CA ILE A 113 8.62 -10.81 8.62
C ILE A 113 8.91 -11.14 7.15
N HIS A 114 7.89 -11.18 6.30
CA HIS A 114 8.04 -11.49 4.88
C HIS A 114 8.83 -10.39 4.13
N GLU A 115 8.77 -9.12 4.54
CA GLU A 115 9.62 -8.07 3.97
C GLU A 115 11.10 -8.31 4.25
N ILE A 116 11.47 -8.76 5.45
CA ILE A 116 12.86 -9.10 5.80
C ILE A 116 13.40 -10.17 4.83
N PHE A 117 12.58 -11.16 4.50
CA PHE A 117 12.93 -12.17 3.50
C PHE A 117 12.93 -11.61 2.09
N SER A 118 11.98 -10.73 1.76
CA SER A 118 11.88 -10.03 0.48
C SER A 118 13.18 -9.30 0.16
N ASP A 119 13.67 -8.44 1.07
CA ASP A 119 14.90 -7.67 0.91
C ASP A 119 16.12 -8.56 0.70
N ALA A 120 16.26 -9.60 1.53
CA ALA A 120 17.36 -10.53 1.46
C ALA A 120 17.39 -11.32 0.13
N LEU A 121 16.21 -11.71 -0.37
CA LEU A 121 16.06 -12.44 -1.63
C LEU A 121 16.26 -11.51 -2.83
N GLN A 122 15.71 -10.30 -2.79
CA GLN A 122 15.87 -9.30 -3.84
C GLN A 122 17.36 -8.98 -4.04
N ALA A 123 18.10 -8.70 -2.96
CA ALA A 123 19.54 -8.46 -3.02
C ALA A 123 20.35 -9.66 -3.54
N ARG A 124 19.88 -10.89 -3.29
CA ARG A 124 20.59 -12.12 -3.68
C ARG A 124 20.36 -12.52 -5.13
N PHE A 125 19.15 -12.28 -5.64
CA PHE A 125 18.67 -12.79 -6.93
C PHE A 125 18.41 -11.69 -7.96
N ASP A 126 18.61 -10.41 -7.60
CA ASP A 126 18.42 -9.25 -8.48
C ASP A 126 17.02 -9.23 -9.13
N THR A 127 16.00 -9.42 -8.29
CA THR A 127 14.62 -9.57 -8.75
C THR A 127 14.03 -8.21 -9.16
N SER A 128 13.12 -8.24 -10.14
CA SER A 128 12.53 -7.04 -10.74
C SER A 128 11.12 -7.30 -11.27
N GLY A 129 10.41 -6.23 -11.62
CA GLY A 129 9.05 -6.30 -12.18
C GLY A 129 8.08 -6.99 -11.23
N TYR A 130 7.42 -8.06 -11.71
CA TYR A 130 6.46 -8.83 -10.91
C TYR A 130 7.06 -9.57 -9.71
N LEU A 131 8.40 -9.68 -9.66
CA LEU A 131 9.12 -10.34 -8.56
C LEU A 131 9.91 -9.33 -7.72
N THR A 132 9.61 -8.03 -7.84
CA THR A 132 10.29 -6.99 -7.06
C THR A 132 10.18 -7.29 -5.57
N PHE A 133 8.99 -7.65 -5.10
CA PHE A 133 8.81 -8.20 -3.74
C PHE A 133 9.12 -9.70 -3.79
N ALA A 134 10.34 -10.04 -3.37
CA ALA A 134 10.95 -11.34 -3.67
C ALA A 134 10.51 -12.46 -2.71
N TRP A 135 9.78 -12.15 -1.63
CA TRP A 135 9.29 -13.16 -0.68
C TRP A 135 8.43 -14.23 -1.37
N VAL A 136 7.74 -13.88 -2.46
CA VAL A 136 6.97 -14.77 -3.33
C VAL A 136 7.79 -16.00 -3.76
N LEU A 137 9.10 -15.85 -3.99
CA LEU A 137 9.98 -16.96 -4.38
C LEU A 137 10.10 -18.04 -3.30
N LEU A 138 9.99 -17.66 -2.03
CA LEU A 138 10.07 -18.57 -0.89
C LEU A 138 8.70 -19.10 -0.49
N PHE A 139 7.71 -18.23 -0.33
CA PHE A 139 6.44 -18.60 0.28
C PHE A 139 5.41 -19.18 -0.70
N VAL A 140 5.44 -18.84 -2.00
CA VAL A 140 4.51 -19.47 -2.97
C VAL A 140 4.74 -20.99 -3.08
N PRO A 141 5.98 -21.51 -3.24
CA PRO A 141 6.22 -22.94 -3.19
C PRO A 141 5.76 -23.58 -1.87
N LEU A 142 5.98 -22.89 -0.74
CA LEU A 142 5.55 -23.36 0.58
C LEU A 142 4.02 -23.47 0.68
N VAL A 143 3.29 -22.45 0.23
CA VAL A 143 1.82 -22.44 0.20
C VAL A 143 1.28 -23.57 -0.69
N ILE A 144 1.89 -23.81 -1.85
CA ILE A 144 1.51 -24.93 -2.73
C ILE A 144 1.70 -26.27 -2.02
N ILE A 145 2.84 -26.50 -1.36
CA ILE A 145 3.11 -27.73 -0.61
C ILE A 145 2.09 -27.91 0.51
N ILE A 146 1.82 -26.86 1.30
CA ILE A 146 0.82 -26.89 2.36
C ILE A 146 -0.56 -27.20 1.78
N ALA A 147 -0.97 -26.55 0.70
CA ALA A 147 -2.26 -26.80 0.05
C ALA A 147 -2.40 -28.28 -0.35
N LEU A 148 -1.38 -28.87 -0.99
CA LEU A 148 -1.36 -30.28 -1.37
C LEU A 148 -1.46 -31.22 -0.16
N LEU A 149 -0.71 -30.95 0.92
CA LEU A 149 -0.76 -31.73 2.16
C LEU A 149 -2.14 -31.67 2.83
N TYR A 150 -2.84 -30.55 2.68
CA TYR A 150 -4.14 -30.30 3.28
C TYR A 150 -5.33 -30.70 2.39
N LEU A 151 -5.13 -31.08 1.12
CA LEU A 151 -6.22 -31.45 0.20
C LEU A 151 -7.13 -32.53 0.78
N ARG A 152 -6.55 -33.62 1.31
CA ARG A 152 -7.34 -34.71 1.89
C ARG A 152 -8.15 -34.27 3.11
N PHE A 153 -7.58 -33.38 3.93
CA PHE A 153 -8.28 -32.79 5.07
C PHE A 153 -9.41 -31.87 4.61
N LEU A 154 -9.17 -31.02 3.62
CA LEU A 154 -10.15 -30.10 3.07
C LEU A 154 -11.37 -30.83 2.50
N PHE A 155 -11.16 -31.91 1.75
CA PHE A 155 -12.25 -32.74 1.23
C PHE A 155 -12.96 -33.60 2.28
N HIS A 156 -12.40 -33.73 3.49
CA HIS A 156 -13.07 -34.38 4.61
C HIS A 156 -14.06 -33.45 5.33
N LEU A 157 -13.93 -32.12 5.16
CA LEU A 157 -14.84 -31.17 5.78
C LEU A 157 -16.25 -31.23 5.15
N PRO A 158 -17.31 -30.89 5.92
CA PRO A 158 -18.66 -30.75 5.36
C PRO A 158 -18.67 -29.79 4.16
N PRO A 159 -19.44 -30.06 3.08
CA PRO A 159 -19.41 -29.27 1.86
C PRO A 159 -19.58 -27.74 2.06
N PRO A 160 -20.45 -27.25 2.96
CA PRO A 160 -20.57 -25.81 3.20
C PRO A 160 -19.28 -25.19 3.77
N THR A 161 -18.65 -25.84 4.75
CA THR A 161 -17.39 -25.37 5.37
C THR A 161 -16.23 -25.45 4.39
N ARG A 162 -16.14 -26.56 3.65
CA ARG A 162 -15.11 -26.76 2.61
C ARG A 162 -15.14 -25.63 1.58
N ASN A 163 -16.33 -25.34 1.03
CA ASN A 163 -16.46 -24.33 -0.02
C ASN A 163 -16.07 -22.93 0.51
N LEU A 164 -16.44 -22.60 1.75
CA LEU A 164 -16.04 -21.33 2.37
C LEU A 164 -14.53 -21.26 2.63
N PHE A 165 -13.88 -22.37 3.03
CA PHE A 165 -12.43 -22.43 3.16
C PHE A 165 -11.72 -22.20 1.83
N ILE A 166 -12.23 -22.80 0.75
CA ILE A 166 -11.69 -22.60 -0.61
C ILE A 166 -11.83 -21.14 -1.02
N ILE A 167 -13.01 -20.54 -0.84
CA ILE A 167 -13.25 -19.13 -1.19
C ILE A 167 -12.34 -18.22 -0.36
N ALA A 168 -12.26 -18.42 0.96
CA ALA A 168 -11.37 -17.65 1.82
C ALA A 168 -9.91 -17.75 1.40
N GLY A 169 -9.42 -18.96 1.13
CA GLY A 169 -8.05 -19.19 0.68
C GLY A 169 -7.75 -18.57 -0.69
N LEU A 170 -8.69 -18.67 -1.65
CA LEU A 170 -8.52 -18.06 -2.97
C LEU A 170 -8.51 -16.53 -2.91
N VAL A 171 -9.35 -15.94 -2.06
CA VAL A 171 -9.41 -14.49 -1.89
C VAL A 171 -8.14 -13.99 -1.19
N TYR A 172 -7.75 -14.62 -0.07
CA TYR A 172 -6.55 -14.24 0.68
C TYR A 172 -5.26 -14.42 -0.15
N VAL A 173 -4.98 -15.65 -0.61
CA VAL A 173 -3.77 -15.96 -1.38
C VAL A 173 -3.79 -15.27 -2.75
N GLY A 174 -4.97 -15.04 -3.32
CA GLY A 174 -5.12 -14.27 -4.56
C GLY A 174 -4.71 -12.82 -4.38
N GLY A 175 -5.04 -12.19 -3.25
CA GLY A 175 -4.55 -10.86 -2.88
C GLY A 175 -3.03 -10.89 -2.72
N ALA A 176 -2.59 -11.60 -1.67
CA ALA A 176 -1.21 -11.72 -1.23
C ALA A 176 -0.20 -12.07 -2.33
N VAL A 177 -0.61 -12.88 -3.32
CA VAL A 177 0.32 -13.33 -4.38
C VAL A 177 0.04 -12.61 -5.68
N VAL A 178 -1.19 -12.66 -6.19
CA VAL A 178 -1.45 -12.21 -7.56
C VAL A 178 -1.55 -10.69 -7.62
N VAL A 179 -2.29 -10.08 -6.70
CA VAL A 179 -2.45 -8.62 -6.69
C VAL A 179 -1.14 -7.95 -6.28
N GLU A 180 -0.44 -8.53 -5.31
CA GLU A 180 0.89 -8.05 -4.91
C GLU A 180 1.89 -8.10 -6.06
N MET A 181 1.99 -9.20 -6.80
CA MET A 181 2.89 -9.25 -7.96
C MET A 181 2.55 -8.15 -8.99
N VAL A 182 1.27 -7.80 -9.14
CA VAL A 182 0.83 -6.71 -10.02
C VAL A 182 1.19 -5.34 -9.44
N SER A 183 1.01 -5.10 -8.14
CA SER A 183 1.43 -3.86 -7.47
C SER A 183 2.96 -3.71 -7.51
N ALA A 184 3.72 -4.78 -7.25
CA ALA A 184 5.17 -4.86 -7.34
C ALA A 184 5.69 -4.48 -8.74
N ASN A 185 5.06 -4.97 -9.80
CA ASN A 185 5.42 -4.57 -11.17
C ASN A 185 5.13 -3.09 -11.42
N ARG A 186 4.02 -2.57 -10.90
CA ARG A 186 3.66 -1.16 -11.05
C ARG A 186 4.68 -0.26 -10.35
N TRP A 187 5.06 -0.60 -9.11
CA TRP A 187 6.10 0.09 -8.34
C TRP A 187 7.43 0.12 -9.09
N TYR A 188 7.83 -1.02 -9.66
CA TYR A 188 9.09 -1.13 -10.42
C TYR A 188 9.09 -0.27 -11.68
N VAL A 189 8.01 -0.32 -12.47
CA VAL A 189 7.90 0.45 -13.72
C VAL A 189 7.83 1.96 -13.45
N ASP A 190 7.17 2.35 -12.36
CA ASP A 190 7.03 3.75 -11.98
C ASP A 190 8.25 4.30 -11.24
N GLY A 191 9.19 3.44 -10.83
CA GLY A 191 10.39 3.83 -10.09
C GLY A 191 10.14 4.23 -8.64
N GLY A 192 9.02 3.79 -8.04
CA GLY A 192 8.66 4.10 -6.67
C GLY A 192 7.16 4.09 -6.39
N VAL A 193 6.80 4.72 -5.27
CA VAL A 193 5.42 4.84 -4.80
C VAL A 193 4.66 5.83 -5.68
N THR A 194 3.50 5.41 -6.19
CA THR A 194 2.58 6.25 -6.95
C THR A 194 1.13 5.95 -6.55
N PHE A 195 0.22 6.89 -6.79
CA PHE A 195 -1.21 6.65 -6.51
C PHE A 195 -1.80 5.40 -7.21
N PRO A 196 -1.46 5.08 -8.49
CA PRO A 196 -1.86 3.82 -9.10
C PRO A 196 -1.31 2.58 -8.39
N TYR A 197 -0.05 2.61 -7.94
CA TYR A 197 0.53 1.52 -7.14
C TYR A 197 -0.26 1.32 -5.83
N LEU A 198 -0.48 2.41 -5.08
CA LEU A 198 -1.20 2.40 -3.80
C LEU A 198 -2.65 1.94 -3.96
N THR A 199 -3.30 2.26 -5.08
CA THR A 199 -4.66 1.77 -5.37
C THR A 199 -4.69 0.25 -5.54
N ILE A 200 -3.71 -0.33 -6.22
CA ILE A 200 -3.62 -1.78 -6.43
C ILE A 200 -3.29 -2.47 -5.10
N ALA A 201 -2.35 -1.94 -4.34
CA ALA A 201 -1.98 -2.44 -3.02
C ALA A 201 -3.16 -2.33 -2.02
N THR A 202 -4.00 -1.29 -2.09
CA THR A 202 -5.24 -1.23 -1.28
C THR A 202 -6.20 -2.38 -1.63
N VAL A 203 -6.29 -2.75 -2.91
CA VAL A 203 -7.13 -3.88 -3.34
C VAL A 203 -6.59 -5.21 -2.81
N GLU A 204 -5.27 -5.38 -2.81
CA GLU A 204 -4.58 -6.50 -2.20
C GLU A 204 -4.94 -6.63 -0.71
N GLU A 205 -4.70 -5.58 0.07
CA GLU A 205 -5.01 -5.52 1.51
C GLU A 205 -6.48 -5.80 1.82
N LEU A 206 -7.38 -5.24 1.00
CA LEU A 206 -8.82 -5.51 1.13
C LEU A 206 -9.13 -6.99 0.86
N MET A 207 -8.51 -7.60 -0.15
CA MET A 207 -8.68 -9.02 -0.43
C MET A 207 -8.18 -9.87 0.73
N GLU A 208 -7.03 -9.55 1.31
CA GLU A 208 -6.50 -10.25 2.48
C GLU A 208 -7.49 -10.22 3.65
N MET A 209 -7.89 -9.01 4.07
CA MET A 209 -8.85 -8.83 5.17
C MET A 209 -10.16 -9.57 4.90
N LEU A 210 -10.74 -9.44 3.69
CA LEU A 210 -12.00 -10.11 3.35
C LEU A 210 -11.86 -11.64 3.29
N GLY A 211 -10.72 -12.15 2.83
CA GLY A 211 -10.39 -13.57 2.86
C GLY A 211 -10.44 -14.13 4.29
N VAL A 212 -9.81 -13.43 5.23
CA VAL A 212 -9.84 -13.80 6.66
C VAL A 212 -11.24 -13.67 7.26
N VAL A 213 -12.01 -12.63 6.89
CA VAL A 213 -13.40 -12.48 7.34
C VAL A 213 -14.29 -13.64 6.90
N VAL A 214 -14.17 -14.08 5.63
CA VAL A 214 -14.86 -15.28 5.13
C VAL A 214 -14.40 -16.53 5.87
N PHE A 215 -13.12 -16.62 6.20
CA PHE A 215 -12.58 -17.74 6.99
C PHE A 215 -13.15 -17.78 8.41
N ILE A 216 -13.17 -16.65 9.12
CA ILE A 216 -13.79 -16.52 10.45
C ILE A 216 -15.27 -16.91 10.40
N PHE A 217 -16.00 -16.46 9.38
CA PHE A 217 -17.38 -16.87 9.15
C PHE A 217 -17.49 -18.40 9.03
N ALA A 218 -16.62 -19.02 8.23
CA ALA A 218 -16.59 -20.47 8.04
C ALA A 218 -16.33 -21.24 9.34
N LEU A 219 -15.36 -20.78 10.16
CA LEU A 219 -15.01 -21.37 11.45
C LEU A 219 -16.17 -21.27 12.45
N LEU A 220 -16.78 -20.09 12.57
CA LEU A 220 -17.94 -19.88 13.45
C LEU A 220 -19.15 -20.69 13.00
N SER A 221 -19.42 -20.78 11.69
CA SER A 221 -20.47 -21.65 11.16
C SER A 221 -20.18 -23.13 11.38
N TYR A 222 -18.93 -23.56 11.26
CA TYR A 222 -18.51 -24.93 11.57
C TYR A 222 -18.75 -25.28 13.04
N LEU A 223 -18.40 -24.38 13.96
CA LEU A 223 -18.64 -24.53 15.39
C LEU A 223 -20.12 -24.53 15.77
N ALA A 224 -20.96 -23.78 15.05
CA ALA A 224 -22.41 -23.72 15.31
C ALA A 224 -23.14 -25.03 14.95
N VAL A 225 -22.63 -25.78 13.97
CA VAL A 225 -23.26 -27.02 13.47
C VAL A 225 -22.61 -28.28 14.04
N THR A 226 -21.34 -28.20 14.45
CA THR A 226 -20.66 -29.32 15.11
C THR A 226 -21.06 -29.32 16.59
N PRO A 227 -21.63 -30.41 17.14
CA PRO A 227 -21.92 -30.51 18.56
C PRO A 227 -20.60 -30.52 19.34
N ALA A 228 -20.09 -29.34 19.66
CA ALA A 228 -18.97 -29.19 20.57
C ALA A 228 -19.47 -29.59 21.95
N THR A 229 -19.29 -30.85 22.33
CA THR A 229 -19.41 -31.33 23.72
C THR A 229 -18.24 -30.80 24.57
N ALA A 230 -17.92 -29.52 24.43
CA ALA A 230 -17.21 -28.75 25.43
C ALA A 230 -18.30 -28.04 26.23
N VAL A 231 -18.50 -28.47 27.48
CA VAL A 231 -19.45 -27.87 28.41
C VAL A 231 -19.08 -26.40 28.60
N ILE A 232 -19.69 -25.54 27.78
CA ILE A 232 -20.04 -24.18 28.14
C ILE A 232 -21.53 -24.29 28.41
N GLY A 233 -21.95 -24.09 29.67
CA GLY A 233 -23.38 -24.12 30.01
C GLY A 233 -24.11 -23.04 29.22
N PHE A 234 -25.23 -23.40 28.60
CA PHE A 234 -26.08 -22.52 27.81
C PHE A 234 -27.52 -22.48 28.41
N ALA A 235 -27.98 -21.30 28.80
CA ALA A 235 -29.21 -20.85 29.40
C ALA A 235 -29.42 -19.35 29.09
N SER A 236 -30.45 -19.07 28.29
CA SER A 236 -30.86 -17.72 27.86
C SER A 236 -31.04 -16.72 29.01
N VAL A 237 -30.36 -15.58 28.93
CA VAL A 237 -30.70 -14.37 29.72
C VAL A 237 -32.01 -13.78 29.16
N PRO A 238 -33.07 -13.59 29.98
CA PRO A 238 -34.27 -12.91 29.54
C PRO A 238 -33.94 -11.48 29.13
N GLU A 239 -34.32 -11.10 27.91
CA GLU A 239 -34.07 -9.78 27.34
C GLU A 239 -34.86 -8.72 28.13
N THR A 240 -34.21 -8.03 29.07
CA THR A 240 -34.87 -7.00 29.90
C THR A 240 -35.10 -5.71 29.10
N ALA A 241 -36.18 -4.98 29.39
CA ALA A 241 -36.51 -3.72 28.71
C ALA A 241 -35.42 -2.64 28.83
N VAL A 242 -34.59 -2.71 29.88
CA VAL A 242 -33.41 -1.85 30.07
C VAL A 242 -32.35 -2.15 29.00
N ALA A 243 -32.07 -3.43 28.71
CA ALA A 243 -31.12 -3.82 27.66
C ALA A 243 -31.56 -3.34 26.27
N LYS A 244 -32.86 -3.39 25.95
CA LYS A 244 -33.41 -2.84 24.68
C LYS A 244 -33.21 -1.33 24.58
N LYS A 245 -33.40 -0.59 25.67
CA LYS A 245 -33.23 0.87 25.70
C LYS A 245 -31.76 1.28 25.52
N HIS A 246 -30.83 0.58 26.18
CA HIS A 246 -29.39 0.79 25.99
C HIS A 246 -28.93 0.40 24.59
N ALA A 247 -29.41 -0.71 24.03
CA ALA A 247 -29.11 -1.12 22.66
C ALA A 247 -29.62 -0.10 21.62
N ALA A 248 -30.80 0.50 21.84
CA ALA A 248 -31.32 1.57 20.99
C ALA A 248 -30.47 2.86 21.08
N SER A 249 -29.98 3.20 22.28
CA SER A 249 -29.08 4.34 22.49
C SER A 249 -27.74 4.16 21.78
N TRP A 250 -27.12 2.98 21.93
CA TRP A 250 -25.87 2.64 21.25
C TRP A 250 -26.00 2.58 19.73
N ARG A 251 -27.13 2.08 19.21
CA ARG A 251 -27.42 2.10 17.76
C ARG A 251 -27.53 3.52 17.20
N ARG A 252 -28.14 4.44 17.96
CA ARG A 252 -28.21 5.87 17.58
C ARG A 252 -26.83 6.52 17.64
N LEU A 253 -26.04 6.25 18.68
CA LEU A 253 -24.67 6.74 18.81
C LEU A 253 -23.80 6.23 17.65
N ALA A 254 -23.82 4.93 17.38
CA ALA A 254 -23.09 4.31 16.28
C ALA A 254 -23.53 4.87 14.92
N GLY A 255 -24.84 5.04 14.71
CA GLY A 255 -25.37 5.68 13.51
C GLY A 255 -24.92 7.13 13.35
N ALA A 256 -24.84 7.90 14.45
CA ALA A 256 -24.33 9.26 14.44
C ALA A 256 -22.83 9.31 14.12
N VAL A 257 -22.03 8.41 14.70
CA VAL A 257 -20.58 8.30 14.40
C VAL A 257 -20.37 7.97 12.92
N VAL A 258 -21.10 6.98 12.39
CA VAL A 258 -21.04 6.62 10.96
C VAL A 258 -21.44 7.80 10.08
N ALA A 259 -22.52 8.52 10.43
CA ALA A 259 -22.93 9.70 9.68
C ALA A 259 -21.86 10.80 9.68
N VAL A 260 -21.21 11.05 10.83
CA VAL A 260 -20.10 12.01 10.93
C VAL A 260 -18.93 11.59 10.04
N ILE A 261 -18.54 10.31 10.09
CA ILE A 261 -17.46 9.76 9.25
C ILE A 261 -17.77 9.93 7.76
N VAL A 262 -18.99 9.59 7.34
CA VAL A 262 -19.42 9.71 5.94
C VAL A 262 -19.44 11.17 5.50
N VAL A 263 -20.01 12.07 6.31
CA VAL A 263 -20.06 13.50 6.00
C VAL A 263 -18.66 14.11 5.95
N ALA A 264 -17.78 13.74 6.87
CA ALA A 264 -16.39 14.20 6.88
C ALA A 264 -15.64 13.74 5.63
N ASN A 265 -15.77 12.47 5.24
CA ASN A 265 -15.16 11.94 4.02
C ASN A 265 -15.72 12.59 2.76
N LEU A 266 -17.04 12.78 2.67
CA LEU A 266 -17.65 13.48 1.54
C LEU A 266 -17.17 14.93 1.44
N ALA A 267 -17.10 15.64 2.57
CA ALA A 267 -16.59 17.01 2.61
C ALA A 267 -15.11 17.07 2.18
N LEU A 268 -14.30 16.11 2.63
CA LEU A 268 -12.89 16.01 2.29
C LEU A 268 -12.67 15.73 0.79
N VAL A 269 -13.40 14.79 0.22
CA VAL A 269 -13.38 14.51 -1.23
C VAL A 269 -13.86 15.72 -2.03
N SER A 270 -14.93 16.39 -1.58
CA SER A 270 -15.47 17.58 -2.25
C SER A 270 -14.46 18.74 -2.23
N TRP A 271 -13.78 18.93 -1.11
CA TRP A 271 -12.71 19.91 -0.95
C TRP A 271 -11.50 19.58 -1.84
N ALA A 272 -11.11 18.30 -1.91
CA ALA A 272 -10.02 17.82 -2.76
C ALA A 272 -10.32 18.04 -4.25
N MET A 273 -11.54 17.72 -4.69
CA MET A 273 -11.99 17.97 -6.07
C MET A 273 -12.05 19.47 -6.39
N ALA A 274 -12.44 20.32 -5.44
CA ALA A 274 -12.43 21.77 -5.63
C ALA A 274 -11.01 22.31 -5.87
N ARG A 275 -9.99 21.78 -5.17
CA ARG A 275 -8.59 22.14 -5.38
C ARG A 275 -8.02 21.71 -6.73
N GLN A 276 -8.52 20.63 -7.34
CA GLN A 276 -8.14 20.23 -8.70
C GLN A 276 -8.56 21.25 -9.77
N SER A 277 -9.62 22.02 -9.51
CA SER A 277 -10.14 23.02 -10.44
C SER A 277 -9.48 24.39 -10.32
N GLU A 278 -8.71 24.62 -9.27
CA GLU A 278 -7.74 25.71 -9.26
C GLU A 278 -6.57 25.26 -10.14
N PRO A 279 -6.22 25.97 -11.22
CA PRO A 279 -4.98 25.69 -11.90
C PRO A 279 -3.88 25.88 -10.86
N VAL A 280 -3.35 24.77 -10.36
CA VAL A 280 -2.04 24.76 -9.72
C VAL A 280 -1.17 25.36 -10.81
N ALA A 281 -0.77 26.62 -10.65
CA ALA A 281 0.32 27.17 -11.41
C ALA A 281 1.40 26.10 -11.26
N SER A 282 1.74 25.42 -12.35
CA SER A 282 2.90 24.57 -12.41
C SER A 282 4.04 25.52 -12.13
N ASP A 283 4.37 25.66 -10.86
CA ASP A 283 5.57 26.25 -10.37
C ASP A 283 6.56 25.09 -10.32
N PRO A 284 7.34 24.88 -11.39
CA PRO A 284 8.33 23.82 -11.45
C PRO A 284 9.38 23.91 -10.32
N SER A 285 9.41 24.99 -9.52
CA SER A 285 10.20 25.08 -8.28
C SER A 285 9.62 24.28 -7.09
N ALA A 286 8.43 23.67 -7.25
CA ALA A 286 7.74 22.89 -6.22
C ALA A 286 8.17 21.41 -6.17
N SER A 287 9.03 20.94 -7.08
CA SER A 287 9.58 19.58 -6.98
C SER A 287 10.47 19.46 -5.73
N PRO A 288 10.11 18.62 -4.74
CA PRO A 288 10.84 18.50 -3.47
C PRO A 288 12.30 18.09 -3.66
N PHE A 289 12.59 17.36 -4.74
CA PHE A 289 13.92 16.89 -5.07
C PHE A 289 14.87 18.05 -5.38
N TYR A 290 14.53 18.91 -6.36
CA TYR A 290 15.42 20.01 -6.76
C TYR A 290 15.56 21.07 -5.66
N ARG A 291 14.50 21.30 -4.87
CA ARG A 291 14.54 22.19 -3.71
C ARG A 291 15.48 21.66 -2.62
N THR A 292 15.36 20.37 -2.27
CA THR A 292 16.24 19.73 -1.27
C THR A 292 17.70 19.71 -1.72
N VAL A 293 17.94 19.47 -3.01
CA VAL A 293 19.29 19.50 -3.59
C VAL A 293 19.86 20.92 -3.58
N SER A 294 19.06 21.94 -3.93
CA SER A 294 19.48 23.34 -3.87
C SER A 294 19.77 23.78 -2.43
N GLU A 295 18.83 23.61 -1.49
CA GLU A 295 18.97 24.04 -0.10
C GLU A 295 20.18 23.40 0.60
N ARG A 296 20.54 22.17 0.23
CA ARG A 296 21.63 21.42 0.87
C ARG A 296 22.98 21.56 0.18
N TYR A 297 23.02 21.83 -1.12
CA TYR A 297 24.25 21.78 -1.92
C TYR A 297 24.55 23.03 -2.76
N ALA A 298 23.59 23.92 -3.00
CA ALA A 298 23.81 25.13 -3.82
C ALA A 298 24.87 26.07 -3.23
N GLY A 299 25.04 26.08 -1.90
CA GLY A 299 26.07 26.86 -1.24
C GLY A 299 27.49 26.29 -1.34
N GLN A 300 27.71 25.09 -1.91
CA GLN A 300 28.99 24.37 -1.82
C GLN A 300 29.52 23.76 -3.13
N GLY A 301 28.85 23.89 -4.29
CA GLY A 301 29.41 23.39 -5.55
C GLY A 301 28.49 23.38 -6.78
N VAL A 302 28.89 22.60 -7.78
CA VAL A 302 28.13 22.34 -9.02
C VAL A 302 27.23 21.13 -8.82
N ILE A 303 25.94 21.28 -9.10
CA ILE A 303 24.98 20.19 -9.06
C ILE A 303 24.88 19.58 -10.47
N ILE A 304 25.05 18.26 -10.55
CA ILE A 304 24.97 17.49 -11.79
C ILE A 304 23.71 16.62 -11.73
N LEU A 305 22.82 16.81 -12.71
CA LEU A 305 21.52 16.16 -12.77
C LEU A 305 21.39 15.39 -14.07
N GLY A 306 21.18 14.08 -13.98
CA GLY A 306 20.80 13.27 -15.13
C GLY A 306 19.33 13.48 -15.48
N ILE A 307 19.06 13.77 -16.74
CA ILE A 307 17.73 13.99 -17.30
C ILE A 307 17.51 12.91 -18.38
N ASN A 308 16.52 12.04 -18.18
CA ASN A 308 16.17 10.99 -19.15
C ASN A 308 15.31 11.53 -20.31
N GLU A 309 15.68 12.70 -20.83
CA GLU A 309 14.98 13.42 -21.89
C GLU A 309 15.99 14.27 -22.68
N VAL A 310 15.70 14.49 -23.96
CA VAL A 310 16.47 15.42 -24.81
C VAL A 310 15.96 16.83 -24.57
N MET A 311 16.83 17.72 -24.11
CA MET A 311 16.48 19.11 -23.83
C MET A 311 16.45 19.89 -25.15
N GLU A 312 15.27 19.98 -25.77
CA GLU A 312 15.11 20.66 -27.06
C GLU A 312 13.97 21.68 -27.04
N PRO A 313 14.09 22.79 -27.82
CA PRO A 313 13.02 23.78 -27.94
C PRO A 313 11.71 23.16 -28.43
N GLY A 314 10.62 23.38 -27.70
CA GLY A 314 9.28 22.88 -28.04
C GLY A 314 8.92 21.53 -27.42
N SER A 315 9.84 20.88 -26.69
CA SER A 315 9.52 19.67 -25.93
C SER A 315 8.68 20.01 -24.68
N LEU A 316 7.46 19.45 -24.63
CA LEU A 316 6.53 19.62 -23.51
C LEU A 316 7.04 18.98 -22.21
N THR A 317 7.94 18.00 -22.29
CA THR A 317 8.54 17.32 -21.14
C THR A 317 9.80 18.05 -20.64
N ALA A 318 10.57 18.67 -21.54
CA ALA A 318 11.78 19.43 -21.19
C ALA A 318 11.47 20.81 -20.58
N GLN A 319 10.35 21.44 -20.97
CA GLN A 319 9.90 22.74 -20.49
C GLN A 319 9.85 22.88 -18.96
N PRO A 320 9.12 22.02 -18.21
CA PRO A 320 9.05 22.14 -16.76
C PRO A 320 10.42 21.93 -16.09
N ILE A 321 11.27 21.06 -16.63
CA ILE A 321 12.62 20.82 -16.11
C ILE A 321 13.50 22.05 -16.27
N ALA A 322 13.50 22.67 -17.46
CA ALA A 322 14.25 23.90 -17.73
C ALA A 322 13.83 25.03 -16.78
N ALA A 323 12.51 25.20 -16.58
CA ALA A 323 11.97 26.21 -15.68
C ALA A 323 12.29 25.94 -14.19
N SER A 324 12.36 24.67 -13.77
CA SER A 324 12.82 24.30 -12.41
C SER A 324 14.26 24.75 -12.18
N LEU A 325 15.15 24.43 -13.13
CA LEU A 325 16.58 24.73 -13.02
C LEU A 325 16.83 26.24 -12.94
N LEU A 326 16.16 27.01 -13.80
CA LEU A 326 16.33 28.48 -13.86
C LEU A 326 15.73 29.24 -12.68
N THR A 327 14.79 28.63 -11.95
CA THR A 327 14.23 29.23 -10.72
C THR A 327 15.17 29.02 -9.53
N LEU A 328 15.94 27.93 -9.53
CA LEU A 328 16.75 27.50 -8.39
C LEU A 328 18.23 27.88 -8.51
N PHE A 329 18.72 28.14 -9.72
CA PHE A 329 20.13 28.38 -10.01
C PHE A 329 20.31 29.58 -10.94
N ASP A 330 21.31 30.41 -10.64
CA ASP A 330 21.62 31.61 -11.44
C ASP A 330 22.37 31.26 -12.73
N ASP A 331 23.06 30.12 -12.76
CA ASP A 331 23.82 29.63 -13.90
C ASP A 331 23.57 28.14 -14.17
N VAL A 332 23.26 27.81 -15.43
CA VAL A 332 22.84 26.47 -15.86
C VAL A 332 23.40 26.19 -17.25
N MET A 333 24.06 25.04 -17.40
CA MET A 333 24.46 24.46 -18.68
C MET A 333 23.91 23.06 -18.82
N VAL A 334 23.45 22.69 -20.01
CA VAL A 334 22.92 21.35 -20.27
C VAL A 334 23.66 20.71 -21.43
N VAL A 335 24.18 19.50 -21.22
CA VAL A 335 24.74 18.67 -22.28
C VAL A 335 23.70 17.66 -22.71
N THR A 336 23.28 17.71 -23.97
CA THR A 336 22.33 16.77 -24.55
C THR A 336 23.06 15.77 -25.41
N LEU A 337 22.78 14.49 -25.18
CA LEU A 337 23.38 13.33 -25.84
C LEU A 337 22.29 12.62 -26.67
N PRO A 338 22.22 12.88 -27.99
CA PRO A 338 21.20 12.28 -28.85
C PRO A 338 21.30 10.74 -28.93
N SER A 339 22.51 10.20 -28.82
CA SER A 339 22.81 8.76 -28.84
C SER A 339 22.08 7.99 -27.73
N THR A 340 21.96 8.58 -26.54
CA THR A 340 21.34 7.98 -25.35
C THR A 340 19.97 8.54 -25.02
N ARG A 341 19.47 9.50 -25.81
CA ARG A 341 18.22 10.25 -25.55
C ARG A 341 18.17 10.84 -24.13
N SER A 342 19.29 11.32 -23.64
CA SER A 342 19.41 11.88 -22.30
C SER A 342 20.14 13.22 -22.34
N SER A 343 19.94 14.00 -21.28
CA SER A 343 20.65 15.24 -21.05
C SER A 343 21.25 15.25 -19.65
N ILE A 344 22.31 16.01 -19.45
CA ILE A 344 22.96 16.21 -18.17
C ILE A 344 22.95 17.72 -17.90
N ALA A 345 22.28 18.14 -16.85
CA ALA A 345 22.28 19.53 -16.41
C ALA A 345 23.35 19.77 -15.35
N PHE A 346 24.13 20.81 -15.55
CA PHE A 346 25.10 21.37 -14.61
C PHE A 346 24.53 22.69 -14.12
N ALA A 347 24.27 22.81 -12.83
CA ALA A 347 23.62 24.00 -12.26
C ALA A 347 24.33 24.48 -10.99
N SER A 348 24.50 25.80 -10.89
CA SER A 348 25.09 26.46 -9.70
C SER A 348 24.69 27.94 -9.66
N HIS A 349 25.10 28.67 -8.63
CA HIS A 349 25.02 30.13 -8.63
C HIS A 349 26.12 30.77 -9.50
N ASP A 350 27.25 30.06 -9.67
CA ASP A 350 28.39 30.48 -10.50
C ASP A 350 29.12 29.23 -10.99
N LEU A 351 28.93 28.85 -12.27
CA LEU A 351 29.60 27.65 -12.80
C LEU A 351 31.10 27.92 -12.98
N PRO A 352 32.00 27.07 -12.45
CA PRO A 352 33.44 27.31 -12.50
C PRO A 352 34.07 26.98 -13.87
N PHE A 353 33.27 26.67 -14.87
CA PHE A 353 33.68 26.27 -16.21
C PHE A 353 32.74 26.85 -17.26
N ASP A 354 33.27 27.05 -18.47
CA ASP A 354 32.52 27.53 -19.62
C ASP A 354 32.16 26.40 -20.59
N GLN A 355 31.43 26.76 -21.64
CA GLN A 355 30.98 25.83 -22.68
C GLN A 355 32.15 25.16 -23.41
N GLU A 356 33.29 25.85 -23.58
CA GLU A 356 34.47 25.31 -24.27
C GLU A 356 35.14 24.22 -23.43
N MET A 357 35.34 24.49 -22.14
CA MET A 357 35.89 23.53 -21.19
C MET A 357 34.99 22.29 -21.06
N LEU A 358 33.67 22.49 -21.01
CA LEU A 358 32.72 21.38 -20.94
C LEU A 358 32.71 20.54 -22.24
N ALA A 359 32.79 21.19 -23.41
CA ALA A 359 32.88 20.50 -24.69
C ALA A 359 34.16 19.65 -24.81
N GLU A 360 35.28 20.13 -24.28
CA GLU A 360 36.53 19.36 -24.26
C GLU A 360 36.41 18.12 -23.36
N ILE A 361 35.80 18.25 -22.17
CA ILE A 361 35.56 17.11 -21.26
C ILE A 361 34.69 16.04 -21.91
N VAL A 362 33.61 16.44 -22.59
CA VAL A 362 32.68 15.50 -23.26
C VAL A 362 33.35 14.80 -24.44
N ARG A 363 34.21 15.50 -25.21
CA ARG A 363 35.00 14.85 -26.27
C ARG A 363 35.99 13.84 -25.70
N GLN A 364 36.62 14.15 -24.57
CA GLN A 364 37.55 13.23 -23.91
C GLN A 364 36.87 11.96 -23.37
N SER A 365 35.56 11.98 -23.11
CA SER A 365 34.81 10.77 -22.76
C SER A 365 34.48 9.87 -23.95
N GLY A 366 34.83 10.27 -25.18
CA GLY A 366 34.57 9.51 -26.41
C GLY A 366 33.21 9.78 -27.05
N GLU A 367 32.48 10.79 -26.60
CA GLU A 367 31.21 11.22 -27.21
C GLU A 367 31.49 12.26 -28.32
N GLU A 368 31.14 11.91 -29.55
CA GLU A 368 31.38 12.76 -30.73
C GLU A 368 30.14 13.60 -31.12
N GLU A 369 28.93 13.15 -30.76
CA GLU A 369 27.67 13.82 -31.04
C GLU A 369 27.02 14.33 -29.75
N PHE A 370 27.16 15.63 -29.48
CA PHE A 370 26.51 16.28 -28.34
C PHE A 370 26.19 17.74 -28.66
N THR A 371 25.19 18.27 -27.95
CA THR A 371 24.84 19.69 -27.97
C THR A 371 24.96 20.25 -26.57
N ILE A 372 25.66 21.38 -26.40
CA ILE A 372 25.68 22.10 -25.13
C ILE A 372 24.78 23.32 -25.23
N LEU A 373 23.83 23.41 -24.32
CA LEU A 373 22.90 24.52 -24.17
C LEU A 373 23.38 25.38 -23.01
N ASP A 374 23.63 26.66 -23.31
CA ASP A 374 23.91 27.67 -22.29
C ASP A 374 22.62 28.11 -21.59
N ILE A 375 22.75 28.95 -20.56
CA ILE A 375 21.60 29.46 -19.82
C ILE A 375 20.58 30.18 -20.71
N THR A 376 21.01 30.79 -21.82
CA THR A 376 20.11 31.51 -22.73
C THR A 376 19.28 30.54 -23.56
N ALA A 377 19.89 29.45 -24.04
CA ALA A 377 19.20 28.36 -24.71
C ALA A 377 18.24 27.63 -23.75
N VAL A 378 18.64 27.41 -22.49
CA VAL A 378 17.78 26.82 -21.46
C VAL A 378 16.58 27.73 -21.16
N ARG A 379 16.78 29.06 -21.09
CA ARG A 379 15.69 30.05 -20.97
C ARG A 379 14.72 29.99 -22.15
N ALA A 380 15.22 29.88 -23.38
CA ALA A 380 14.39 29.75 -24.56
C ALA A 380 13.53 28.47 -24.57
N ILE A 381 14.01 27.38 -23.96
CA ILE A 381 13.23 26.15 -23.77
C ILE A 381 12.11 26.38 -22.76
N ALA A 382 12.39 27.07 -21.65
CA ALA A 382 11.41 27.38 -20.61
C ALA A 382 10.32 28.38 -21.08
N ASP A 383 10.70 29.43 -21.82
CA ASP A 383 9.81 30.55 -22.19
C ASP A 383 8.74 30.18 -23.24
N ASN A 384 8.91 29.07 -23.97
CA ASN A 384 7.90 28.59 -24.93
C ASN A 384 6.56 28.15 -24.28
N ALA A 385 6.46 28.17 -22.94
CA ALA A 385 5.21 27.98 -22.19
C ALA A 385 4.24 29.18 -22.29
N ALA A 386 4.71 30.39 -22.63
CA ALA A 386 3.88 31.61 -22.60
C ALA A 386 3.26 32.01 -23.96
N ALA A 387 3.57 31.29 -25.05
CA ALA A 387 3.25 31.72 -26.42
C ALA A 387 2.48 30.67 -27.25
N GLN A 388 1.58 29.91 -26.63
CA GLN A 388 0.56 29.15 -27.36
C GLN A 388 -0.84 29.60 -26.90
N PRO A 389 -1.68 30.12 -27.81
CA PRO A 389 -3.02 30.61 -27.47
C PRO A 389 -4.01 29.50 -27.11
#